data_AF-L7JVI8-F1
#
_entry.id   AF-L7JVI8-F1
#
_cell.length_a   1.000
_cell.length_b   1.000
_cell.length_c   1.000
_cell.angle_alpha   90.00
_cell.angle_beta   90.00
_cell.angle_gamma   90.00
#
_symmetry.space_group_name_H-M   'P 1'
#
loop_
_entity.id
_entity.type
_entity.pdbx_description
1 polymer ?
#
loop_
_entity_poly.entity_id
_entity_poly.type
_entity_poly.pdbx_seq_one_letter_code
_entity_poly.pdbx_strand_id
1 'polypeptide(L)'
;VRIPHYKNLFVVYPFMSKNRPVEDYLALRSVINKYETRKPPGAAVKSQDDLNVIKMDVERTYFDYGDKDVTLLRKELFNLLIRIPFEYVQGMNDVAAVLVYFYAESESMDEVALNSIDTKDCADDDSDSDRGVIYRCKNGQFVPSSTPNEYDNTVDQKIFEDVTEYEDITNLMNNATRRRMLTAVYHILKDKYLCLVQNEFKVYLAMNKVMLNMLNKEQKSVSVNESIRFMNYTLTWFSRILKRRDDVYFIFKIIIEEELCILFVIMFKFYSEKSIGNRKMFQLNLRNLKCEFKEEENEIRKENLSFGKIIWDFL
;
A
#
# COMPACT_ATOMS: atom_id res chain seq x y z
N VAL A 1 29.79 -17.37 41.04
CA VAL A 1 29.81 -16.06 40.33
C VAL A 1 30.72 -16.20 39.11
N ARG A 2 30.14 -16.41 37.93
CA ARG A 2 30.83 -16.46 36.64
C ARG A 2 29.99 -15.66 35.65
N ILE A 3 30.56 -14.60 35.12
CA ILE A 3 29.97 -13.73 34.09
C ILE A 3 30.28 -14.36 32.74
N PRO A 4 29.31 -14.56 31.82
CA PRO A 4 29.63 -14.90 30.45
C PRO A 4 29.81 -13.62 29.61
N HIS A 5 30.93 -13.59 28.90
CA HIS A 5 31.27 -12.64 27.85
C HIS A 5 30.28 -12.71 26.67
N TYR A 6 29.71 -11.57 26.29
CA TYR A 6 29.02 -11.42 25.00
C TYR A 6 30.06 -11.21 23.90
N LYS A 7 30.20 -12.20 23.01
CA LYS A 7 30.90 -12.03 21.74
C LYS A 7 29.96 -11.36 20.75
N ASN A 8 30.42 -10.26 20.17
CA ASN A 8 29.84 -9.55 19.04
C ASN A 8 29.44 -10.53 17.92
N LEU A 9 28.14 -10.64 17.63
CA LEU A 9 27.65 -11.16 16.36
C LEU A 9 27.60 -9.99 15.38
N PHE A 10 28.60 -9.93 14.49
CA PHE A 10 28.50 -9.17 13.26
C PHE A 10 27.47 -9.85 12.36
N VAL A 11 26.34 -9.18 12.11
CA VAL A 11 25.39 -9.57 11.07
C VAL A 11 25.99 -9.13 9.74
N VAL A 12 26.58 -10.09 9.02
CA VAL A 12 26.98 -9.91 7.62
C VAL A 12 25.72 -10.03 6.77
N TYR A 13 25.17 -8.89 6.34
CA TYR A 13 24.13 -8.89 5.30
C TYR A 13 24.77 -9.30 3.97
N PRO A 14 24.17 -10.23 3.20
CA PRO A 14 24.67 -10.56 1.87
C PRO A 14 24.52 -9.32 0.98
N PHE A 15 25.66 -8.85 0.47
CA PHE A 15 25.77 -7.80 -0.53
C PHE A 15 24.88 -8.14 -1.73
N MET A 16 23.82 -7.36 -1.95
CA MET A 16 22.96 -7.47 -3.14
C MET A 16 22.97 -6.14 -3.91
N SER A 17 23.19 -6.28 -5.23
CA SER A 17 23.28 -5.25 -6.30
C SER A 17 22.85 -3.83 -5.93
N LYS A 18 23.79 -2.88 -6.05
CA LYS A 18 23.63 -1.44 -5.82
C LYS A 18 22.62 -0.74 -6.75
N ASN A 19 22.05 -1.43 -7.75
CA ASN A 19 21.22 -0.81 -8.80
C ASN A 19 19.70 -1.04 -8.64
N ARG A 20 19.26 -1.94 -7.74
CA ARG A 20 17.85 -2.36 -7.63
C ARG A 20 16.82 -1.33 -7.13
N PRO A 21 17.14 -0.35 -6.26
CA PRO A 21 16.15 0.62 -5.80
C PRO A 21 15.53 1.46 -6.93
N VAL A 22 16.23 1.59 -8.06
CA VAL A 22 15.80 2.40 -9.20
C VAL A 22 14.77 1.66 -10.07
N GLU A 23 14.90 0.34 -10.23
CA GLU A 23 14.03 -0.45 -11.11
C GLU A 23 12.56 -0.43 -10.67
N ASP A 24 12.28 -0.71 -9.39
CA ASP A 24 10.91 -0.72 -8.86
C ASP A 24 10.29 0.68 -8.85
N TYR A 25 11.11 1.70 -8.57
CA TYR A 25 10.71 3.10 -8.67
C TYR A 25 10.32 3.47 -10.12
N LEU A 26 11.14 3.11 -11.11
CA LEU A 26 10.86 3.37 -12.52
C LEU A 26 9.65 2.59 -13.03
N ALA A 27 9.48 1.34 -12.58
CA ALA A 27 8.31 0.55 -12.91
C ALA A 27 7.02 1.20 -12.38
N LEU A 28 7.03 1.68 -11.14
CA LEU A 28 5.91 2.43 -10.57
C LEU A 28 5.68 3.75 -11.31
N ARG A 29 6.75 4.50 -11.64
CA ARG A 29 6.70 5.74 -12.43
C ARG A 29 5.98 5.54 -13.76
N SER A 30 6.35 4.49 -14.50
CA SER A 30 5.75 4.15 -15.80
C SER A 30 4.24 3.95 -15.70
N VAL A 31 3.77 3.28 -14.64
CA VAL A 31 2.33 3.07 -14.43
C VAL A 31 1.64 4.36 -13.99
N ILE A 32 2.23 5.16 -13.10
CA ILE A 32 1.67 6.43 -12.62
C ILE A 32 1.54 7.47 -13.74
N ASN A 33 2.48 7.53 -14.68
CA ASN A 33 2.44 8.47 -15.82
C ASN A 33 1.13 8.37 -16.63
N LYS A 34 0.52 7.18 -16.70
CA LYS A 34 -0.79 6.96 -17.36
C LYS A 34 -1.93 7.74 -16.69
N TYR A 35 -1.80 8.06 -15.41
CA TYR A 35 -2.77 8.83 -14.64
C TYR A 35 -2.45 10.32 -14.64
N GLU A 36 -1.17 10.70 -14.66
CA GLU A 36 -0.73 12.11 -14.72
C GLU A 36 -1.25 12.85 -15.96
N THR A 37 -1.40 12.15 -17.08
CA THR A 37 -1.82 12.71 -18.38
C THR A 37 -3.34 12.89 -18.51
N ARG A 38 -4.10 12.43 -17.52
CA ARG A 38 -5.57 12.54 -17.53
C ARG A 38 -6.01 13.96 -17.19
N LYS A 39 -7.31 14.24 -17.41
CA LYS A 39 -7.91 15.53 -17.06
C LYS A 39 -7.72 15.80 -15.55
N PRO A 40 -7.21 16.97 -15.14
CA PRO A 40 -7.06 17.31 -13.72
C PRO A 40 -8.43 17.31 -13.02
N PRO A 41 -8.46 17.04 -11.70
CA PRO A 41 -9.70 17.14 -10.93
C PRO A 41 -10.29 18.56 -10.99
N GLY A 42 -11.61 18.65 -10.84
CA GLY A 42 -12.29 19.93 -10.64
C GLY A 42 -11.99 20.54 -9.27
N ALA A 43 -12.59 21.69 -8.98
CA ALA A 43 -12.50 22.32 -7.67
C ALA A 43 -13.08 21.39 -6.58
N ALA A 44 -12.37 21.29 -5.45
CA ALA A 44 -12.84 20.55 -4.29
C ALA A 44 -13.52 21.49 -3.29
N VAL A 45 -14.60 21.02 -2.68
CA VAL A 45 -15.26 21.66 -1.54
C VAL A 45 -15.38 20.59 -0.47
N LYS A 46 -14.67 20.77 0.64
CA LYS A 46 -14.67 19.83 1.79
C LYS A 46 -15.58 20.36 2.88
N SER A 47 -16.37 19.47 3.48
CA SER A 47 -17.10 19.78 4.71
C SER A 47 -16.12 19.93 5.88
N GLN A 48 -16.56 20.58 6.96
CA GLN A 48 -15.74 20.66 8.18
C GLN A 48 -15.45 19.27 8.77
N ASP A 49 -16.41 18.35 8.65
CA ASP A 49 -16.25 16.97 9.10
C ASP A 49 -15.18 16.24 8.29
N ASP A 50 -15.19 16.38 6.95
CA ASP A 50 -14.13 15.84 6.08
C ASP A 50 -12.76 16.38 6.50
N LEU A 51 -12.63 17.69 6.72
CA LEU A 51 -11.37 18.31 7.12
C LEU A 51 -10.85 17.75 8.45
N ASN A 52 -11.74 17.57 9.44
CA ASN A 52 -11.38 17.02 10.74
C ASN A 52 -10.92 15.55 10.63
N VAL A 53 -11.63 14.73 9.85
CA VAL A 53 -11.27 13.33 9.63
C VAL A 53 -9.94 13.22 8.88
N ILE A 54 -9.76 13.99 7.80
CA ILE A 54 -8.50 14.04 7.04
C ILE A 54 -7.34 14.40 7.98
N LYS A 55 -7.50 15.44 8.80
CA LYS A 55 -6.45 15.87 9.75
C LYS A 55 -6.04 14.73 10.69
N MET A 56 -7.01 14.09 11.35
CA MET A 56 -6.74 12.98 12.28
C MET A 56 -6.04 11.80 11.60
N ASP A 57 -6.47 11.43 10.38
CA ASP A 57 -5.87 10.32 9.66
C ASP A 57 -4.44 10.64 9.17
N VAL A 58 -4.21 11.88 8.71
CA VAL A 58 -2.86 12.34 8.31
C VAL A 58 -1.89 12.34 9.49
N GLU A 59 -2.32 12.80 10.67
CA GLU A 59 -1.52 12.75 11.90
C GLU A 59 -1.10 11.32 12.24
N ARG A 60 -2.00 10.35 12.06
CA ARG A 60 -1.77 8.92 12.31
C ARG A 60 -1.06 8.19 11.18
N THR A 61 -0.86 8.83 10.03
CA THR A 61 -0.23 8.21 8.87
C THR A 61 1.23 7.94 9.15
N TYR A 62 1.66 6.72 8.81
CA TYR A 62 3.02 6.24 8.99
C TYR A 62 3.88 6.55 7.77
N PHE A 63 4.92 7.35 7.96
CA PHE A 63 5.96 7.62 6.96
C PHE A 63 7.30 7.09 7.49
N ASP A 64 7.67 5.87 7.10
CA ASP A 64 8.94 5.22 7.49
C ASP A 64 9.69 4.72 6.25
N TYR A 65 9.68 5.55 5.21
CA TYR A 65 10.24 5.19 3.92
C TYR A 65 11.64 5.78 3.69
N GLY A 66 12.20 6.54 4.65
CA GLY A 66 13.57 7.09 4.59
C GLY A 66 13.75 8.42 5.33
N ASP A 67 14.76 9.18 4.94
CA ASP A 67 15.25 10.38 5.67
C ASP A 67 14.46 11.68 5.43
N LYS A 68 13.29 11.61 4.80
CA LYS A 68 12.49 12.81 4.52
C LYS A 68 11.78 13.31 5.78
N ASP A 69 11.63 14.62 5.88
CA ASP A 69 10.92 15.25 6.99
C ASP A 69 9.44 14.82 6.99
N VAL A 70 9.08 13.99 7.97
CA VAL A 70 7.73 13.44 8.16
C VAL A 70 6.70 14.56 8.32
N THR A 71 7.06 15.69 8.92
CA THR A 71 6.18 16.84 9.09
C THR A 71 5.83 17.44 7.74
N LEU A 72 6.82 17.60 6.85
CA LEU A 72 6.58 18.12 5.50
C LEU A 72 5.76 17.13 4.65
N LEU A 73 6.02 15.83 4.78
CA LEU A 73 5.23 14.79 4.10
C LEU A 73 3.77 14.81 4.55
N ARG A 74 3.50 14.96 5.86
CA ARG A 74 2.14 15.11 6.39
C ARG A 74 1.45 16.37 5.89
N LYS A 75 2.16 17.51 5.85
CA LYS A 75 1.62 18.75 5.28
C LYS A 75 1.24 18.57 3.80
N GLU A 76 2.11 17.94 2.99
CA GLU A 76 1.81 17.64 1.59
C GLU A 76 0.64 16.67 1.42
N LEU A 77 0.56 15.63 2.26
CA LEU A 77 -0.55 14.70 2.26
C LEU A 77 -1.88 15.37 2.60
N PHE A 78 -1.91 16.21 3.63
CA PHE A 78 -3.09 17.00 4.00
C PHE A 78 -3.51 17.90 2.83
N ASN A 79 -2.56 18.69 2.30
CA ASN A 79 -2.76 19.60 1.17
C ASN A 79 -3.24 18.91 -0.11
N LEU A 80 -2.84 17.66 -0.32
CA LEU A 80 -3.31 16.82 -1.41
C LEU A 80 -4.77 16.40 -1.18
N LEU A 81 -5.07 15.80 -0.03
CA LEU A 81 -6.38 15.21 0.28
C LEU A 81 -7.52 16.23 0.31
N ILE A 82 -7.26 17.45 0.78
CA ILE A 82 -8.29 18.53 0.78
C ILE A 82 -8.65 19.00 -0.64
N ARG A 83 -7.76 18.80 -1.62
CA ARG A 83 -7.97 19.22 -3.03
C ARG A 83 -8.64 18.15 -3.89
N ILE A 84 -8.98 17.02 -3.31
CA ILE A 84 -9.63 15.92 -4.00
C ILE A 84 -11.16 16.09 -3.96
N PRO A 85 -11.86 16.14 -5.12
CA PRO A 85 -13.25 16.58 -5.22
C PRO A 85 -14.30 15.49 -4.94
N PHE A 86 -13.99 14.54 -4.06
CA PHE A 86 -14.95 13.54 -3.56
C PHE A 86 -14.89 13.49 -2.04
N GLU A 87 -15.95 12.99 -1.40
CA GLU A 87 -16.02 12.79 0.06
C GLU A 87 -14.84 11.94 0.54
N TYR A 88 -14.25 12.34 1.68
CA TYR A 88 -13.14 11.60 2.24
C TYR A 88 -13.63 10.28 2.86
N VAL A 89 -12.96 9.18 2.51
CA VAL A 89 -13.19 7.88 3.13
C VAL A 89 -11.90 7.44 3.83
N GLN A 90 -12.04 7.00 5.08
CA GLN A 90 -10.91 6.58 5.91
C GLN A 90 -10.06 5.51 5.23
N GLY A 91 -8.74 5.73 5.17
CA GLY A 91 -7.78 4.88 4.45
C GLY A 91 -7.32 5.44 3.10
N MET A 92 -7.97 6.50 2.59
CA MET A 92 -7.44 7.25 1.44
C MET A 92 -6.06 7.87 1.74
N ASN A 93 -5.83 8.27 2.99
CA ASN A 93 -4.54 8.79 3.47
C ASN A 93 -3.39 7.78 3.24
N ASP A 94 -3.61 6.50 3.48
CA ASP A 94 -2.55 5.49 3.36
C ASP A 94 -2.15 5.25 1.90
N VAL A 95 -3.11 5.25 0.98
CA VAL A 95 -2.85 5.18 -0.47
C VAL A 95 -2.13 6.46 -0.94
N ALA A 96 -2.62 7.62 -0.53
CA ALA A 96 -2.05 8.90 -0.92
C ALA A 96 -0.64 9.11 -0.33
N ALA A 97 -0.36 8.60 0.87
CA ALA A 97 0.95 8.73 1.53
C ALA A 97 2.08 8.07 0.74
N VAL A 98 1.86 6.87 0.20
CA VAL A 98 2.84 6.18 -0.66
C VAL A 98 3.18 7.05 -1.87
N LEU A 99 2.17 7.67 -2.48
CA LEU A 99 2.35 8.53 -3.65
C LEU A 99 3.02 9.86 -3.29
N VAL A 100 2.65 10.50 -2.18
CA VAL A 100 3.33 11.71 -1.69
C VAL A 100 4.82 11.46 -1.49
N TYR A 101 5.16 10.33 -0.85
CA TYR A 101 6.55 9.95 -0.66
C TYR A 101 7.26 9.71 -2.01
N PHE A 102 6.62 8.98 -2.93
CA PHE A 102 7.14 8.72 -4.28
C PHE A 102 7.46 10.01 -5.05
N TYR A 103 6.55 10.99 -5.06
CA TYR A 103 6.81 12.27 -5.74
C TYR A 103 7.84 13.13 -5.02
N ALA A 104 7.84 13.14 -3.68
CA ALA A 104 8.88 13.83 -2.94
C ALA A 104 10.26 13.25 -3.26
N GLU A 105 10.37 11.93 -3.42
CA GLU A 105 11.62 11.27 -3.84
C GLU A 105 12.03 11.65 -5.26
N SER A 106 11.06 11.78 -6.17
CA SER A 106 11.32 12.17 -7.57
C SER A 106 12.04 13.51 -7.71
N GLU A 107 11.78 14.46 -6.81
CA GLU A 107 12.44 15.78 -6.81
C GLU A 107 13.89 15.73 -6.36
N SER A 108 14.27 14.69 -5.61
CA SER A 108 15.65 14.45 -5.17
C SER A 108 16.46 13.56 -6.13
N MET A 109 15.83 13.04 -7.18
CA MET A 109 16.52 12.23 -8.19
C MET A 109 16.99 13.12 -9.36
N ASP A 110 18.29 13.05 -9.69
CA ASP A 110 18.84 13.76 -10.85
C ASP A 110 18.12 13.35 -12.15
N GLU A 111 17.69 14.33 -12.95
CA GLU A 111 17.00 14.11 -14.24
C GLU A 111 17.83 13.24 -15.21
N VAL A 112 19.16 13.22 -15.06
CA VAL A 112 20.08 12.38 -15.85
C VAL A 112 19.89 10.89 -15.56
N ALA A 113 19.52 10.51 -14.33
CA ALA A 113 19.25 9.11 -13.96
C ALA A 113 17.87 8.64 -14.44
N LEU A 114 16.90 9.56 -14.58
CA LEU A 114 15.56 9.26 -15.08
C LEU A 114 15.53 9.07 -16.62
N ASN A 115 16.45 9.74 -17.34
CA ASN A 115 16.51 9.72 -18.80
C ASN A 115 17.50 8.70 -19.39
N SER A 116 18.35 8.06 -18.57
CA SER A 116 19.41 7.14 -19.04
C SER A 116 19.01 5.67 -19.10
N ILE A 117 17.78 5.32 -18.69
CA ILE A 117 17.32 3.93 -18.61
C ILE A 117 16.37 3.67 -19.77
N ASP A 118 16.98 3.31 -20.90
CA ASP A 118 16.31 2.77 -22.07
C ASP A 118 15.57 1.47 -21.65
N THR A 119 14.27 1.39 -21.92
CA THR A 119 13.41 0.25 -21.57
C THR A 119 13.63 -0.97 -22.48
N LYS A 120 14.87 -1.43 -22.58
CA LYS A 120 15.24 -2.69 -23.23
C LYS A 120 16.20 -3.43 -22.32
N ASP A 121 15.64 -4.37 -21.57
CA ASP A 121 16.24 -5.67 -21.22
C ASP A 121 15.53 -6.22 -19.97
N CYS A 122 14.35 -6.80 -20.19
CA CYS A 122 13.78 -7.79 -19.28
C CYS A 122 13.77 -9.12 -20.03
N ALA A 123 14.92 -9.77 -20.09
CA ALA A 123 15.02 -11.17 -20.50
C ALA A 123 16.09 -11.86 -19.66
N ASP A 124 15.63 -12.87 -18.93
CA ASP A 124 16.29 -14.11 -18.58
C ASP A 124 17.68 -14.04 -17.92
N ASP A 125 17.72 -14.24 -16.60
CA ASP A 125 18.79 -15.07 -16.03
C ASP A 125 18.30 -15.79 -14.76
N ASP A 126 17.86 -17.04 -14.98
CA ASP A 126 17.39 -17.97 -13.97
C ASP A 126 18.57 -18.87 -13.58
N SER A 127 19.43 -18.36 -12.68
CA SER A 127 20.28 -19.22 -11.87
C SER A 127 20.61 -18.52 -10.55
N ASP A 128 20.22 -19.12 -9.42
CA ASP A 128 21.25 -19.76 -8.61
C ASP A 128 20.70 -20.55 -7.42
N SER A 129 21.34 -21.69 -7.24
CA SER A 129 21.29 -22.57 -6.10
C SER A 129 21.96 -21.94 -4.89
N ASP A 130 21.26 -21.82 -3.75
CA ASP A 130 21.88 -22.25 -2.48
C ASP A 130 20.86 -22.44 -1.36
N ARG A 131 20.97 -23.57 -0.66
CA ARG A 131 20.05 -24.03 0.39
C ARG A 131 20.58 -23.62 1.76
N GLY A 132 19.98 -22.59 2.37
CA GLY A 132 20.12 -22.28 3.79
C GLY A 132 19.03 -22.96 4.63
N VAL A 133 19.43 -23.77 5.61
CA VAL A 133 18.55 -24.51 6.54
C VAL A 133 17.89 -23.56 7.57
N ILE A 134 16.59 -23.75 7.80
CA ILE A 134 15.75 -22.96 8.71
C ILE A 134 15.78 -23.56 10.12
N TYR A 135 16.07 -22.75 11.14
CA TYR A 135 15.83 -23.10 12.54
C TYR A 135 14.49 -22.54 13.03
N ARG A 136 13.69 -23.42 13.66
CA ARG A 136 12.44 -23.10 14.38
C ARG A 136 12.74 -22.31 15.66
N CYS A 137 11.98 -21.23 15.89
CA CYS A 137 11.79 -20.71 17.24
C CYS A 137 10.53 -21.36 17.84
N LYS A 138 10.70 -22.08 18.95
CA LYS A 138 9.62 -22.63 19.78
C LYS A 138 9.45 -21.74 21.01
N ASN A 139 8.19 -21.69 21.45
CA ASN A 139 7.68 -21.16 22.73
C ASN A 139 7.29 -19.68 22.70
N GLY A 140 6.02 -19.46 22.41
CA GLY A 140 5.32 -18.27 22.84
C GLY A 140 5.27 -18.18 24.36
N GLN A 141 5.61 -17.00 24.85
CA GLN A 141 5.09 -16.40 26.08
C GLN A 141 5.40 -14.90 25.99
N PHE A 142 4.36 -14.10 25.75
CA PHE A 142 4.45 -12.66 25.92
C PHE A 142 4.44 -12.37 27.43
N VAL A 143 5.56 -11.85 27.94
CA VAL A 143 5.64 -11.23 29.26
C VAL A 143 5.40 -9.73 29.06
N PRO A 144 4.47 -9.10 29.80
CA PRO A 144 4.27 -7.66 29.72
C PRO A 144 5.40 -6.97 30.49
N SER A 145 6.19 -6.15 29.80
CA SER A 145 7.15 -5.24 30.45
C SER A 145 6.51 -3.85 30.56
N SER A 146 6.11 -3.53 31.77
CA SER A 146 5.75 -2.20 32.24
C SER A 146 7.01 -1.39 32.49
N THR A 147 7.21 -0.32 31.73
CA THR A 147 7.73 0.97 32.24
C THR A 147 7.22 2.06 31.29
N PRO A 148 6.59 3.13 31.82
CA PRO A 148 6.00 4.17 31.01
C PRO A 148 7.10 5.16 30.62
N ASN A 149 7.47 5.22 29.34
CA ASN A 149 8.04 6.43 28.81
C ASN A 149 6.86 7.38 28.54
N GLU A 150 6.78 8.44 29.35
CA GLU A 150 6.00 9.63 29.03
C GLU A 150 6.41 10.11 27.64
N TYR A 151 5.62 9.72 26.63
CA TYR A 151 5.59 10.42 25.36
C TYR A 151 4.90 11.75 25.64
N ASP A 152 5.70 12.81 25.67
CA ASP A 152 5.24 14.18 25.79
C ASP A 152 4.39 14.54 24.56
N ASN A 153 3.08 14.35 24.68
CA ASN A 153 2.08 14.60 23.64
C ASN A 153 1.82 16.11 23.39
N THR A 154 2.62 17.02 23.96
CA THR A 154 2.36 18.46 23.88
C THR A 154 3.03 19.17 22.69
N VAL A 155 3.93 18.51 21.95
CA VAL A 155 4.66 19.15 20.84
C VAL A 155 3.98 18.98 19.47
N ASP A 156 3.15 17.95 19.28
CA ASP A 156 2.54 17.65 17.96
C ASP A 156 1.18 18.32 17.68
N GLN A 157 0.56 18.97 18.67
CA GLN A 157 -0.74 19.62 18.49
C GLN A 157 -0.69 20.93 17.66
N LYS A 158 0.50 21.48 17.39
CA LYS A 158 0.66 22.77 16.70
C LYS A 158 0.85 22.71 15.17
N ILE A 159 0.84 21.53 14.55
CA ILE A 159 1.11 21.42 13.10
C ILE A 159 0.04 22.14 12.24
N PHE A 160 -1.18 22.29 12.77
CA PHE A 160 -2.36 22.72 12.01
C PHE A 160 -3.11 23.93 12.59
N GLU A 161 -2.59 24.58 13.64
CA GLU A 161 -3.29 25.68 14.32
C GLU A 161 -3.29 27.00 13.51
N ASP A 162 -2.44 27.13 12.49
CA ASP A 162 -2.32 28.35 11.65
C ASP A 162 -2.84 28.20 10.20
N VAL A 163 -3.62 27.16 9.88
CA VAL A 163 -4.11 26.92 8.50
C VAL A 163 -5.36 27.76 8.17
N THR A 164 -5.26 29.09 8.32
CA THR A 164 -6.32 30.04 7.92
C THR A 164 -6.09 30.64 6.53
N GLU A 165 -4.92 30.43 5.90
CA GLU A 165 -4.66 30.71 4.48
C GLU A 165 -3.93 29.51 3.86
N TYR A 166 -4.57 28.82 2.90
CA TYR A 166 -4.08 27.61 2.24
C TYR A 166 -2.95 27.86 1.22
N GLU A 167 -1.97 28.70 1.57
CA GLU A 167 -0.82 29.08 0.73
C GLU A 167 0.53 28.52 1.20
N ASP A 168 0.57 27.58 2.15
CA ASP A 168 1.85 27.00 2.60
C ASP A 168 2.33 25.90 1.64
N ILE A 169 2.95 26.35 0.55
CA ILE A 169 3.77 25.56 -0.37
C ILE A 169 4.97 25.06 0.44
N THR A 170 5.01 23.78 0.79
CA THR A 170 6.25 23.24 1.36
C THR A 170 7.38 23.35 0.33
N ASN A 171 8.64 23.42 0.74
CA ASN A 171 9.76 23.35 -0.21
C ASN A 171 10.06 21.90 -0.66
N LEU A 172 9.20 20.93 -0.32
CA LEU A 172 9.44 19.51 -0.60
C LEU A 172 9.27 19.16 -2.08
N MET A 173 8.35 19.84 -2.77
CA MET A 173 8.04 19.61 -4.18
C MET A 173 7.77 20.93 -4.89
N ASN A 174 8.04 21.02 -6.18
CA ASN A 174 7.60 22.15 -6.98
C ASN A 174 6.10 22.05 -7.36
N ASN A 175 5.52 23.15 -7.84
CA ASN A 175 4.09 23.21 -8.20
C ASN A 175 3.72 22.34 -9.40
N ALA A 176 4.64 22.10 -10.34
CA ALA A 176 4.37 21.19 -11.46
C ALA A 176 4.22 19.75 -10.96
N THR A 177 5.11 19.32 -10.06
CA THR A 177 5.05 18.00 -9.42
C THR A 177 3.81 17.83 -8.57
N ARG A 178 3.41 18.83 -7.78
CA ARG A 178 2.14 18.78 -7.04
C ARG A 178 0.92 18.61 -7.96
N ARG A 179 0.89 19.29 -9.10
CA ARG A 179 -0.22 19.15 -10.06
C ARG A 179 -0.29 17.77 -10.69
N ARG A 180 0.87 17.20 -11.06
CA ARG A 180 0.96 15.80 -11.54
C ARG A 180 0.51 14.81 -10.47
N MET A 181 1.00 14.98 -9.24
CA MET A 181 0.61 14.17 -8.09
C MET A 181 -0.89 14.23 -7.82
N LEU A 182 -1.47 15.43 -7.73
CA LEU A 182 -2.90 15.62 -7.52
C LEU A 182 -3.73 14.90 -8.60
N THR A 183 -3.34 15.05 -9.87
CA THR A 183 -4.02 14.40 -10.98
C THR A 183 -3.93 12.89 -10.89
N ALA A 184 -2.73 12.35 -10.65
CA ALA A 184 -2.50 10.92 -10.54
C ALA A 184 -3.26 10.30 -9.36
N VAL A 185 -3.11 10.88 -8.17
CA VAL A 185 -3.76 10.39 -6.94
C VAL A 185 -5.28 10.42 -7.08
N TYR A 186 -5.85 11.50 -7.63
CA TYR A 186 -7.28 11.61 -7.87
C TYR A 186 -7.81 10.43 -8.69
N HIS A 187 -7.19 10.13 -9.84
CA HIS A 187 -7.65 9.06 -10.72
C HIS A 187 -7.33 7.67 -10.17
N ILE A 188 -6.21 7.48 -9.46
CA ILE A 188 -5.90 6.21 -8.80
C ILE A 188 -6.93 5.91 -7.71
N LEU A 189 -7.22 6.88 -6.83
CA LEU A 189 -8.24 6.71 -5.81
C LEU A 189 -9.61 6.46 -6.44
N LYS A 190 -9.95 7.18 -7.51
CA LYS A 190 -11.21 6.95 -8.24
C LYS A 190 -11.31 5.54 -8.81
N ASP A 191 -10.31 5.09 -9.55
CA ASP A 191 -10.35 3.82 -10.29
C ASP A 191 -10.13 2.60 -9.39
N LYS A 192 -9.36 2.75 -8.29
CA LYS A 192 -8.92 1.63 -7.44
C LYS A 192 -9.59 1.59 -6.08
N TYR A 193 -9.65 2.73 -5.39
CA TYR A 193 -10.11 2.78 -4.01
C TYR A 193 -11.63 2.97 -3.95
N LEU A 194 -12.15 4.00 -4.61
CA LEU A 194 -13.56 4.36 -4.61
C LEU A 194 -14.43 3.26 -5.20
N CYS A 195 -13.98 2.57 -6.25
CA CYS A 195 -14.68 1.39 -6.79
C CYS A 195 -14.95 0.30 -5.75
N LEU A 196 -14.11 0.17 -4.71
CA LEU A 196 -14.28 -0.84 -3.66
C LEU A 196 -15.23 -0.39 -2.55
N VAL A 197 -15.20 0.91 -2.21
CA VAL A 197 -15.92 1.44 -1.04
C VAL A 197 -17.25 2.11 -1.40
N GLN A 198 -17.40 2.61 -2.63
CA GLN A 198 -18.65 3.19 -3.10
C GLN A 198 -19.75 2.12 -3.17
N ASN A 199 -21.00 2.57 -3.09
CA ASN A 199 -22.18 1.71 -3.05
C ASN A 199 -22.17 0.74 -1.88
N GLU A 200 -21.89 1.24 -0.67
CA GLU A 200 -21.95 0.46 0.58
C GLU A 200 -21.05 -0.79 0.54
N PHE A 201 -19.84 -0.65 -0.01
CA PHE A 201 -18.83 -1.72 -0.09
C PHE A 201 -19.27 -2.98 -0.87
N LYS A 202 -20.29 -2.89 -1.76
CA LYS A 202 -20.80 -4.06 -2.51
C LYS A 202 -19.72 -4.81 -3.29
N VAL A 203 -18.88 -4.09 -4.05
CA VAL A 203 -17.79 -4.68 -4.84
C VAL A 203 -16.76 -5.34 -3.93
N TYR A 204 -16.37 -4.65 -2.86
CA TYR A 204 -15.47 -5.18 -1.85
C TYR A 204 -16.00 -6.47 -1.22
N LEU A 205 -17.27 -6.50 -0.80
CA LEU A 205 -17.88 -7.68 -0.18
C LEU A 205 -17.99 -8.85 -1.14
N ALA A 206 -18.29 -8.58 -2.42
CA ALA A 206 -18.32 -9.59 -3.47
C ALA A 206 -16.94 -10.23 -3.67
N MET A 207 -15.89 -9.41 -3.83
CA MET A 207 -14.53 -9.90 -4.00
C MET A 207 -13.99 -10.59 -2.73
N ASN A 208 -14.35 -10.10 -1.54
CA ASN A 208 -14.00 -10.76 -0.29
C ASN A 208 -14.66 -12.15 -0.18
N LYS A 209 -15.88 -12.31 -0.68
CA LYS A 209 -16.55 -13.62 -0.72
C LYS A 209 -15.80 -14.62 -1.60
N VAL A 210 -15.34 -14.20 -2.78
CA VAL A 210 -14.51 -15.04 -3.66
C VAL A 210 -13.24 -15.48 -2.92
N MET A 211 -12.50 -14.52 -2.35
CA MET A 211 -11.29 -14.80 -1.58
C MET A 211 -11.57 -15.75 -0.40
N LEU A 212 -12.65 -15.55 0.34
CA LEU A 212 -13.05 -16.38 1.47
C LEU A 212 -13.37 -17.81 1.06
N ASN A 213 -14.02 -18.02 -0.09
CA ASN A 213 -14.26 -19.35 -0.61
C ASN A 213 -12.94 -20.06 -0.93
N MET A 214 -12.02 -19.37 -1.62
CA MET A 214 -10.69 -19.90 -1.90
C MET A 214 -9.95 -20.25 -0.59
N LEU A 215 -9.98 -19.35 0.40
CA LEU A 215 -9.38 -19.59 1.72
C LEU A 215 -9.97 -20.81 2.39
N ASN A 216 -11.29 -21.01 2.35
CA ASN A 216 -11.92 -22.17 2.96
C ASN A 216 -11.65 -23.48 2.22
N LYS A 217 -11.34 -23.43 0.91
CA LYS A 217 -10.85 -24.58 0.13
C LYS A 217 -9.44 -25.00 0.59
N GLU A 218 -8.55 -24.07 0.92
CA GLU A 218 -7.18 -24.35 1.38
C GLU A 218 -7.06 -24.58 2.90
N GLN A 219 -7.68 -23.70 3.66
CA GLN A 219 -7.56 -23.55 5.11
C GLN A 219 -8.93 -23.76 5.72
N LYS A 220 -9.15 -24.96 6.25
CA LYS A 220 -10.43 -25.32 6.87
C LYS A 220 -10.78 -24.27 7.94
N SER A 221 -11.90 -23.55 7.75
CA SER A 221 -12.62 -22.70 8.71
C SER A 221 -12.17 -21.23 8.91
N VAL A 222 -11.96 -20.49 7.83
CA VAL A 222 -11.90 -19.01 7.92
C VAL A 222 -13.31 -18.44 8.01
N SER A 223 -13.57 -17.60 9.02
CA SER A 223 -14.88 -16.97 9.19
C SER A 223 -15.03 -15.69 8.34
N VAL A 224 -16.27 -15.33 8.01
CA VAL A 224 -16.56 -14.07 7.27
C VAL A 224 -16.00 -12.85 8.02
N ASN A 225 -16.24 -12.76 9.34
CA ASN A 225 -15.78 -11.64 10.15
C ASN A 225 -14.25 -11.54 10.19
N GLU A 226 -13.56 -12.68 10.21
CA GLU A 226 -12.10 -12.72 10.14
C GLU A 226 -11.59 -12.24 8.77
N SER A 227 -12.21 -12.69 7.67
CA SER A 227 -11.84 -12.22 6.33
C SER A 227 -12.03 -10.71 6.17
N ILE A 228 -13.16 -10.16 6.63
CA ILE A 228 -13.42 -8.70 6.59
C ILE A 228 -12.42 -7.96 7.45
N ARG A 229 -12.13 -8.44 8.67
CA ARG A 229 -11.13 -7.80 9.55
C ARG A 229 -9.77 -7.77 8.88
N PHE A 230 -9.36 -8.87 8.25
CA PHE A 230 -8.09 -8.96 7.52
C PHE A 230 -8.08 -7.99 6.32
N MET A 231 -9.18 -7.94 5.55
CA MET A 231 -9.38 -7.04 4.41
C MET A 231 -9.42 -5.55 4.75
N ASN A 232 -9.94 -5.16 5.93
CA ASN A 232 -9.99 -3.77 6.36
C ASN A 232 -8.61 -3.16 6.54
N TYR A 233 -7.60 -4.00 6.80
CA TYR A 233 -6.23 -3.52 6.81
C TYR A 233 -5.66 -3.38 5.40
N THR A 234 -6.18 -4.06 4.37
CA THR A 234 -5.41 -4.36 3.16
C THR A 234 -4.91 -3.17 2.35
N LEU A 235 -5.72 -2.12 2.18
CA LEU A 235 -5.29 -0.92 1.45
C LEU A 235 -4.14 -0.18 2.16
N THR A 236 -3.88 -0.55 3.43
CA THR A 236 -2.97 0.10 4.37
C THR A 236 -2.01 -0.92 5.03
N TRP A 237 -2.17 -2.21 4.73
CA TRP A 237 -1.53 -3.33 5.43
C TRP A 237 -0.12 -3.54 4.91
N PHE A 238 0.03 -3.53 3.59
CA PHE A 238 1.34 -3.69 2.97
C PHE A 238 2.26 -2.52 3.31
N SER A 239 1.73 -1.30 3.44
CA SER A 239 2.51 -0.11 3.79
C SER A 239 3.03 -0.14 5.23
N ARG A 240 2.40 -0.91 6.12
CA ARG A 240 2.80 -1.09 7.53
C ARG A 240 3.73 -2.29 7.75
N ILE A 241 3.62 -3.32 6.91
CA ILE A 241 4.36 -4.57 7.11
C ILE A 241 5.58 -4.67 6.21
N LEU A 242 5.50 -4.12 5.01
CA LEU A 242 6.67 -4.01 4.14
C LEU A 242 7.55 -2.88 4.68
N LYS A 243 8.68 -3.27 5.26
CA LYS A 243 9.67 -2.33 5.82
C LYS A 243 10.53 -1.67 4.75
N ARG A 244 10.61 -2.28 3.56
CA ARG A 244 11.40 -1.77 2.45
C ARG A 244 10.51 -1.01 1.50
N ARG A 245 10.88 0.25 1.25
CA ARG A 245 10.23 1.10 0.27
C ARG A 245 10.11 0.45 -1.12
N ASP A 246 11.15 -0.24 -1.59
CA ASP A 246 11.13 -0.89 -2.91
C ASP A 246 10.02 -1.96 -2.99
N ASP A 247 9.79 -2.71 -1.91
CA ASP A 247 8.72 -3.70 -1.84
C ASP A 247 7.34 -3.01 -1.83
N VAL A 248 7.22 -1.86 -1.17
CA VAL A 248 6.01 -1.03 -1.22
C VAL A 248 5.75 -0.56 -2.64
N TYR A 249 6.74 -0.01 -3.34
CA TYR A 249 6.59 0.45 -4.73
C TYR A 249 6.23 -0.67 -5.69
N PHE A 250 6.88 -1.82 -5.54
CA PHE A 250 6.57 -3.01 -6.32
C PHE A 250 5.11 -3.44 -6.14
N ILE A 251 4.60 -3.48 -4.91
CA ILE A 251 3.21 -3.85 -4.64
C ILE A 251 2.23 -2.80 -5.15
N PHE A 252 2.55 -1.52 -4.95
CA PHE A 252 1.73 -0.43 -5.43
C PHE A 252 1.63 -0.43 -6.96
N LYS A 253 2.74 -0.72 -7.65
CA LYS A 253 2.78 -0.89 -9.11
C LYS A 253 1.80 -1.97 -9.56
N ILE A 254 1.81 -3.13 -8.91
CA ILE A 254 0.87 -4.23 -9.21
C ILE A 254 -0.58 -3.78 -8.99
N ILE A 255 -0.89 -3.17 -7.84
CA ILE A 255 -2.25 -2.71 -7.50
C ILE A 255 -2.77 -1.70 -8.53
N ILE A 256 -1.92 -0.75 -8.95
CA ILE A 256 -2.33 0.28 -9.91
C ILE A 256 -2.49 -0.30 -11.32
N GLU A 257 -1.63 -1.22 -11.73
CA GLU A 257 -1.63 -1.79 -13.08
C GLU A 257 -2.74 -2.81 -13.32
N GLU A 258 -3.02 -3.65 -12.32
CA GLU A 258 -3.91 -4.81 -12.47
C GLU A 258 -5.38 -4.51 -12.12
N GLU A 259 -6.28 -5.43 -12.46
CA GLU A 259 -7.70 -5.38 -12.09
C GLU A 259 -7.91 -5.36 -10.56
N LEU A 260 -9.04 -4.84 -10.08
CA LEU A 260 -9.36 -4.69 -8.65
C LEU A 260 -9.20 -5.99 -7.84
N CYS A 261 -9.48 -7.15 -8.44
CA CYS A 261 -9.35 -8.45 -7.80
C CYS A 261 -7.92 -8.77 -7.37
N ILE A 262 -6.89 -8.12 -7.94
CA ILE A 262 -5.49 -8.37 -7.59
C ILE A 262 -5.21 -8.11 -6.12
N LEU A 263 -5.91 -7.13 -5.52
CA LEU A 263 -5.78 -6.80 -4.11
C LEU A 263 -6.13 -8.02 -3.24
N PHE A 264 -7.21 -8.71 -3.60
CA PHE A 264 -7.71 -9.90 -2.94
C PHE A 264 -6.83 -11.13 -3.22
N VAL A 265 -6.25 -11.23 -4.42
CA VAL A 265 -5.27 -12.27 -4.75
C VAL A 265 -3.98 -12.12 -3.93
N ILE A 266 -3.44 -10.90 -3.85
CA ILE A 266 -2.28 -10.57 -3.02
C ILE A 266 -2.56 -10.94 -1.57
N MET A 267 -3.75 -10.60 -1.09
CA MET A 267 -4.17 -10.94 0.27
C MET A 267 -4.34 -12.41 0.54
N PHE A 268 -5.03 -13.14 -0.33
CA PHE A 268 -5.18 -14.58 -0.24
C PHE A 268 -3.81 -15.22 -0.02
N LYS A 269 -2.85 -14.78 -0.83
CA LYS A 269 -1.47 -15.21 -0.74
C LYS A 269 -0.84 -14.85 0.61
N PHE A 270 -1.06 -13.63 1.11
CA PHE A 270 -0.59 -13.19 2.43
C PHE A 270 -1.20 -13.89 3.61
N TYR A 271 -2.49 -14.22 3.54
CA TYR A 271 -3.16 -14.97 4.57
C TYR A 271 -2.64 -16.41 4.64
N SER A 272 -2.35 -17.03 3.48
CA SER A 272 -1.80 -18.39 3.40
C SER A 272 -0.33 -18.51 3.79
N GLU A 273 0.44 -17.42 3.83
CA GLU A 273 1.86 -17.47 4.20
C GLU A 273 2.15 -17.06 5.64
N LYS A 274 2.89 -17.93 6.35
CA LYS A 274 3.33 -17.67 7.74
C LYS A 274 4.52 -16.72 7.84
N SER A 275 5.16 -16.36 6.73
CA SER A 275 6.35 -15.51 6.69
C SER A 275 6.09 -14.26 5.87
N ILE A 276 5.41 -13.30 6.50
CA ILE A 276 5.12 -12.02 5.87
C ILE A 276 6.43 -11.22 5.73
N GLY A 277 6.76 -10.77 4.52
CA GLY A 277 7.89 -9.85 4.27
C GLY A 277 9.07 -10.40 3.45
N ASN A 278 8.95 -11.55 2.79
CA ASN A 278 9.97 -12.03 1.84
C ASN A 278 9.50 -11.81 0.39
N ARG A 279 10.23 -11.06 -0.43
CA ARG A 279 9.90 -10.81 -1.84
C ARG A 279 9.78 -12.09 -2.69
N LYS A 280 10.39 -13.21 -2.28
CA LYS A 280 10.19 -14.55 -2.90
C LYS A 280 8.72 -14.99 -2.89
N MET A 281 7.93 -14.48 -1.95
CA MET A 281 6.47 -14.65 -1.93
C MET A 281 5.79 -14.15 -3.20
N PHE A 282 6.30 -13.07 -3.80
CA PHE A 282 5.76 -12.46 -5.01
C PHE A 282 6.37 -13.02 -6.30
N GLN A 283 7.39 -13.88 -6.18
CA GLN A 283 7.84 -14.72 -7.29
C GLN A 283 6.89 -15.89 -7.54
N LEU A 284 5.91 -16.13 -6.65
CA LEU A 284 4.81 -17.02 -6.98
C LEU A 284 3.95 -16.46 -8.11
N ASN A 285 3.42 -17.38 -8.91
CA ASN A 285 2.65 -17.11 -10.10
C ASN A 285 1.30 -16.43 -9.75
N LEU A 286 1.32 -15.10 -9.56
CA LEU A 286 0.12 -14.28 -9.37
C LEU A 286 -0.87 -14.47 -10.54
N ARG A 287 -0.39 -14.81 -11.74
CA ARG A 287 -1.24 -15.13 -12.88
C ARG A 287 -2.08 -16.39 -12.63
N ASN A 288 -1.51 -17.46 -12.08
CA ASN A 288 -2.27 -18.67 -11.73
C ASN A 288 -3.32 -18.37 -10.66
N LEU A 289 -2.93 -17.70 -9.57
CA LEU A 289 -3.88 -17.31 -8.51
C LEU A 289 -4.98 -16.39 -9.03
N LYS A 290 -4.67 -15.50 -9.99
CA LYS A 290 -5.67 -14.66 -10.66
C LYS A 290 -6.63 -15.50 -11.50
N CYS A 291 -6.16 -16.53 -12.18
CA CYS A 291 -7.03 -17.47 -12.90
C CYS A 291 -7.96 -18.21 -11.94
N GLU A 292 -7.42 -18.79 -10.87
CA GLU A 292 -8.20 -19.48 -9.83
C GLU A 292 -9.25 -18.56 -9.20
N PHE A 293 -8.88 -17.30 -8.95
CA PHE A 293 -9.82 -16.29 -8.44
C PHE A 293 -10.97 -16.02 -9.42
N LYS A 294 -10.68 -15.90 -10.71
CA LYS A 294 -11.70 -15.71 -11.75
C LYS A 294 -12.59 -16.94 -11.93
N GLU A 295 -12.03 -18.15 -11.78
CA GLU A 295 -12.80 -19.39 -11.82
C GLU A 295 -13.80 -19.44 -10.65
N GLU A 296 -13.34 -19.16 -9.43
CA GLU A 296 -14.19 -19.09 -8.24
C GLU A 296 -15.28 -18.01 -8.37
N GLU A 297 -14.93 -16.83 -8.86
CA GLU A 297 -15.91 -15.76 -9.13
C GLU A 297 -17.02 -16.23 -10.07
N ASN A 298 -16.67 -16.97 -11.13
CA ASN A 298 -17.62 -17.51 -12.08
C ASN A 298 -18.47 -18.64 -11.49
N GLU A 299 -17.92 -19.48 -10.61
CA GLU A 299 -18.68 -20.49 -9.86
C GLU A 299 -19.76 -19.82 -8.99
N ILE A 300 -19.39 -18.82 -8.20
CA ILE A 300 -20.32 -18.06 -7.36
C ILE A 300 -21.41 -17.38 -8.22
N ARG A 301 -21.04 -16.83 -9.39
CA ARG A 301 -22.02 -16.22 -10.30
C ARG A 301 -23.03 -17.25 -10.83
N LYS A 302 -22.57 -18.44 -11.22
CA LYS A 302 -23.44 -19.54 -11.69
C LYS A 302 -24.40 -20.01 -10.59
N GLU A 303 -23.93 -20.15 -9.36
CA GLU A 303 -24.78 -20.51 -8.22
C GLU A 303 -25.88 -19.48 -7.96
N ASN A 304 -25.59 -18.19 -8.07
CA ASN A 304 -26.61 -17.16 -7.85
C ASN A 304 -27.66 -17.11 -8.98
N LEU A 305 -27.27 -17.46 -10.21
CA LEU A 305 -28.18 -17.56 -11.35
C LEU A 305 -29.10 -18.78 -11.24
N SER A 306 -28.60 -19.92 -10.77
CA SER A 306 -29.41 -21.14 -10.60
C SER A 306 -30.43 -21.01 -9.45
N PHE A 307 -30.14 -20.19 -8.44
CA PHE A 307 -31.03 -19.92 -7.31
C PHE A 307 -32.01 -18.76 -7.50
N GLY A 308 -32.09 -18.17 -8.71
CA GLY A 308 -33.10 -17.17 -9.03
C GLY A 308 -33.04 -15.92 -8.14
N LYS A 309 -31.96 -15.14 -8.23
CA LYS A 309 -31.93 -13.77 -7.65
C LYS A 309 -31.13 -12.78 -8.51
N ILE A 310 -31.85 -11.74 -8.93
CA ILE A 310 -31.38 -10.51 -9.60
C ILE A 310 -30.53 -9.70 -8.62
N ILE A 311 -29.20 -9.85 -8.62
CA ILE A 311 -28.28 -8.97 -7.88
C ILE A 311 -27.03 -8.57 -8.71
N TRP A 312 -26.77 -9.18 -9.88
CA TRP A 312 -25.47 -9.04 -10.55
C TRP A 312 -25.37 -7.99 -11.67
N ASP A 313 -26.42 -7.23 -11.98
CA ASP A 313 -26.41 -6.26 -13.09
C ASP A 313 -25.60 -4.96 -12.81
N PHE A 314 -24.75 -4.93 -11.78
CA PHE A 314 -23.98 -3.75 -11.37
C PHE A 314 -22.46 -3.99 -11.16
N LEU A 315 -21.93 -5.15 -11.55
CA LEU A 315 -20.48 -5.35 -11.75
C LEU A 315 -20.12 -5.08 -13.21
#